data_AF-A0A7V7WJG8-F1
#
_entry.id   AF-A0A7V7WJG8-F1
#
_cell.length_a   1.000
_cell.length_b   1.000
_cell.length_c   1.000
_cell.angle_alpha   90.00
_cell.angle_beta   90.00
_cell.angle_gamma   90.00
#
_symmetry.space_group_name_H-M   'P 1'
#
loop_
_entity.id
_entity.type
_entity.pdbx_description
1 polymer ?
#
loop_
_entity_poly.entity_id
_entity_poly.type
_entity_poly.pdbx_seq_one_letter_code
_entity_poly.pdbx_strand_id
1 'polypeptide(L)'
;MKSKLDFKRYKGPDKRGHFGQFGGKYVAETLMPALFELETAYQKIRRDREFRKEFDYYAKNYVGRPTPLYFAARLSEKLGLKIYLKREDLCHTGAHKVNNTLGQILLARRMGKKRIIAETGAGQHGVATATMCALFGLDCEVYMGKEDIARQSLNVFRMKLLGAKVIPVTSGSATLKDALNEALRDWITNIRTTYYCIGTVAGPHPYPLLVRDFQKVIG
;
A
#
# COMPACT_ATOMS: atom_id res chain seq x y z
N MET A 1 20.37 27.72 4.23
CA MET A 1 19.73 27.24 5.48
C MET A 1 19.52 25.74 5.42
N LYS A 2 20.42 24.94 6.02
CA LYS A 2 20.22 23.49 6.19
C LYS A 2 19.41 23.29 7.48
N SER A 3 18.08 23.15 7.40
CA SER A 3 17.32 22.71 8.57
C SER A 3 17.72 21.25 8.84
N LYS A 4 18.53 21.02 9.88
CA LYS A 4 18.74 19.68 10.42
C LYS A 4 17.36 19.15 10.80
N LEU A 5 16.88 18.13 10.09
CA LEU A 5 15.64 17.43 10.41
C LEU A 5 15.80 16.82 11.81
N ASP A 6 15.16 17.43 12.80
CA ASP A 6 15.08 16.90 14.16
C ASP A 6 13.96 15.84 14.21
N PHE A 7 14.33 14.59 13.98
CA PHE A 7 13.42 13.45 14.01
C PHE A 7 12.77 13.22 15.39
N LYS A 8 13.29 13.80 16.49
CA LYS A 8 12.65 13.70 17.82
C LYS A 8 11.39 14.57 17.95
N ARG A 9 11.19 15.54 17.06
CA ARG A 9 10.04 16.47 17.07
C ARG A 9 9.00 16.19 15.97
N TYR A 10 9.14 15.12 15.21
CA TYR A 10 8.24 14.83 14.10
C TYR A 10 6.85 14.39 14.58
N LYS A 11 5.85 15.27 14.42
CA LYS A 11 4.46 15.04 14.85
C LYS A 11 3.54 14.44 13.76
N GLY A 12 4.09 14.07 12.61
CA GLY A 12 3.31 13.71 11.41
C GLY A 12 2.93 14.95 10.59
N PRO A 13 1.98 14.82 9.64
CA PRO A 13 1.54 15.96 8.84
C PRO A 13 0.71 16.93 9.67
N ASP A 14 0.55 18.16 9.18
CA ASP A 14 -0.41 19.11 9.74
C ASP A 14 -1.87 18.68 9.49
N LYS A 15 -2.84 19.47 9.98
CA LYS A 15 -4.27 19.21 9.79
C LYS A 15 -4.72 19.22 8.33
N ARG A 16 -3.94 19.81 7.44
CA ARG A 16 -4.19 19.87 6.00
C ARG A 16 -3.50 18.73 5.25
N GLY A 17 -2.76 17.85 5.94
CA GLY A 17 -2.06 16.73 5.36
C GLY A 17 -0.65 17.08 4.83
N HIS A 18 -0.07 18.21 5.22
CA HIS A 18 1.25 18.63 4.76
C HIS A 18 2.37 18.24 5.73
N PHE A 19 3.45 17.71 5.18
CA PHE A 19 4.75 17.53 5.82
C PHE A 19 5.66 18.70 5.43
N GLY A 20 5.61 19.79 6.20
CA GLY A 20 6.22 21.05 5.78
C GLY A 20 5.51 21.59 4.55
N GLN A 21 6.22 21.76 3.43
CA GLN A 21 5.67 22.23 2.16
C GLN A 21 5.12 21.12 1.24
N PHE A 22 5.29 19.85 1.61
CA PHE A 22 4.92 18.71 0.76
C PHE A 22 3.66 18.01 1.27
N GLY A 23 2.92 17.30 0.43
CA GLY A 23 1.73 16.54 0.83
C GLY A 23 0.44 17.23 0.45
N GLY A 24 -0.55 17.26 1.34
CA GLY A 24 -1.85 17.89 1.09
C GLY A 24 -2.87 16.99 0.37
N LYS A 25 -3.96 17.61 -0.09
CA LYS A 25 -5.07 16.94 -0.80
C LYS A 25 -5.30 17.62 -2.16
N TYR A 26 -4.43 17.31 -3.12
CA TYR A 26 -4.55 17.83 -4.50
C TYR A 26 -5.32 16.85 -5.38
N VAL A 27 -6.65 16.83 -5.23
CA VAL A 27 -7.57 15.98 -5.97
C VAL A 27 -8.79 16.77 -6.44
N ALA A 28 -9.58 16.18 -7.34
CA ALA A 28 -10.89 16.72 -7.68
C ALA A 28 -11.80 16.77 -6.45
N GLU A 29 -12.65 17.79 -6.36
CA GLU A 29 -13.59 18.00 -5.25
C GLU A 29 -14.49 16.77 -5.00
N THR A 30 -14.83 16.05 -6.07
CA THR A 30 -15.63 14.81 -6.02
C THR A 30 -14.99 13.69 -5.20
N LEU A 31 -13.66 13.70 -4.98
CA LEU A 31 -12.94 12.74 -4.13
C LEU A 31 -12.84 13.17 -2.67
N MET A 32 -13.09 14.45 -2.36
CA MET A 32 -12.92 14.97 -1.00
C MET A 32 -13.76 14.20 0.02
N PRO A 33 -15.05 13.87 -0.23
CA PRO A 33 -15.85 13.08 0.70
C PRO A 33 -15.24 11.72 1.05
N ALA A 34 -14.70 10.98 0.07
CA ALA A 34 -14.04 9.70 0.33
C ALA A 34 -12.73 9.85 1.09
N LEU A 35 -11.93 10.89 0.80
CA LEU A 35 -10.72 11.15 1.57
C LEU A 35 -11.03 11.51 3.02
N PHE A 36 -12.12 12.25 3.28
CA PHE A 36 -12.58 12.53 4.64
C PHE A 36 -13.12 11.28 5.34
N GLU A 37 -13.88 10.43 4.64
CA GLU A 37 -14.35 9.13 5.15
C GLU A 37 -13.15 8.25 5.54
N LEU A 38 -12.17 8.12 4.64
CA LEU A 38 -10.94 7.36 4.84
C LEU A 38 -10.11 7.92 6.00
N GLU A 39 -9.91 9.23 6.07
CA GLU A 39 -9.17 9.87 7.15
C GLU A 39 -9.84 9.63 8.50
N THR A 40 -11.16 9.80 8.56
CA THR A 40 -11.93 9.56 9.78
C THR A 40 -11.83 8.10 10.22
N ALA A 41 -12.00 7.16 9.30
CA ALA A 41 -11.87 5.74 9.58
C ALA A 41 -10.44 5.39 10.03
N TYR A 42 -9.42 5.94 9.39
CA TYR A 42 -8.02 5.75 9.75
C TYR A 42 -7.71 6.26 11.18
N GLN A 43 -8.17 7.47 11.53
CA GLN A 43 -7.96 8.02 12.88
C GLN A 43 -8.62 7.16 13.96
N LYS A 44 -9.78 6.55 13.67
CA LYS A 44 -10.45 5.60 14.57
C LYS A 44 -9.60 4.35 14.78
N ILE A 45 -9.18 3.68 13.70
CA ILE A 45 -8.42 2.42 13.83
C ILE A 45 -7.03 2.61 14.44
N ARG A 46 -6.42 3.79 14.29
CA ARG A 46 -5.08 4.08 14.83
C ARG A 46 -5.00 3.96 16.35
N ARG A 47 -6.14 4.09 17.05
CA ARG A 47 -6.26 3.96 18.51
C ARG A 47 -7.06 2.73 18.94
N ASP A 48 -7.55 1.95 17.98
CA ASP A 48 -8.37 0.76 18.23
C ASP A 48 -7.48 -0.44 18.57
N ARG A 49 -7.66 -0.97 19.79
CA ARG A 49 -6.92 -2.16 20.26
C ARG A 49 -7.33 -3.42 19.52
N GLU A 50 -8.59 -3.54 19.12
CA GLU A 50 -9.08 -4.73 18.41
C GLU A 50 -8.57 -4.76 16.98
N PHE A 51 -8.53 -3.60 16.31
CA PHE A 51 -7.85 -3.49 15.01
C PHE A 51 -6.37 -3.90 15.12
N ARG A 52 -5.67 -3.42 16.15
CA ARG A 52 -4.25 -3.76 16.34
C ARG A 52 -4.04 -5.25 16.61
N LYS A 53 -4.88 -5.88 17.44
CA LYS A 53 -4.83 -7.32 17.69
C LYS A 53 -5.06 -8.12 16.40
N GLU A 54 -6.04 -7.73 15.59
CA GLU A 54 -6.34 -8.38 14.31
C GLU A 54 -5.17 -8.20 13.32
N PHE A 55 -4.62 -7.00 13.21
CA PHE A 55 -3.44 -6.72 12.38
C PHE A 55 -2.23 -7.56 12.83
N ASP A 56 -1.90 -7.55 14.12
CA ASP A 56 -0.76 -8.28 14.67
C ASP A 56 -0.93 -9.81 14.51
N TYR A 57 -2.16 -10.31 14.61
CA TYR A 57 -2.47 -11.72 14.34
C TYR A 57 -2.13 -12.11 12.90
N TYR A 58 -2.62 -11.39 11.90
CA TYR A 58 -2.32 -11.70 10.49
C TYR A 58 -0.87 -11.38 10.12
N ALA A 59 -0.30 -10.31 10.68
CA ALA A 59 1.10 -9.98 10.48
C ALA A 59 2.01 -11.13 10.94
N LYS A 60 1.72 -11.74 12.09
CA LYS A 60 2.47 -12.88 12.61
C LYS A 60 2.16 -14.17 11.84
N ASN A 61 0.89 -14.57 11.80
CA ASN A 61 0.50 -15.93 11.41
C ASN A 61 0.30 -16.11 9.89
N TYR A 62 0.09 -15.04 9.14
CA TYR A 62 -0.13 -15.10 7.69
C TYR A 62 1.00 -14.44 6.90
N VAL A 63 1.45 -13.25 7.32
CA VAL A 63 2.56 -12.54 6.66
C VAL A 63 3.93 -13.12 7.01
N GLY A 64 4.09 -13.70 8.20
CA GLY A 64 5.35 -14.28 8.67
C GLY A 64 6.27 -13.30 9.40
N ARG A 65 5.70 -12.33 10.14
CA ARG A 65 6.47 -11.39 10.96
C ARG A 65 6.89 -12.01 12.31
N PRO A 66 8.04 -11.58 12.88
CA PRO A 66 9.01 -10.62 12.34
C PRO A 66 9.91 -11.22 11.26
N THR A 67 10.38 -10.39 10.33
CA THR A 67 11.42 -10.77 9.36
C THR A 67 12.81 -10.63 9.98
N PRO A 68 13.75 -11.56 9.68
CA PRO A 68 15.09 -11.53 10.25
C PRO A 68 15.92 -10.35 9.73
N LEU A 69 16.90 -9.95 10.55
CA LEU A 69 17.99 -9.07 10.16
C LEU A 69 19.24 -9.93 9.95
N TYR A 70 19.65 -10.10 8.68
CA TYR A 70 20.69 -11.05 8.31
C TYR A 70 22.03 -10.36 8.10
N PHE A 71 23.08 -10.78 8.81
CA PHE A 71 24.45 -10.29 8.61
C PHE A 71 25.05 -10.91 7.33
N ALA A 72 25.30 -10.08 6.31
CA ALA A 72 25.83 -10.52 5.03
C ALA A 72 27.37 -10.57 5.05
N ALA A 73 27.94 -11.62 5.65
CA ALA A 73 29.39 -11.74 5.90
C ALA A 73 30.25 -11.55 4.64
N ARG A 74 29.96 -12.29 3.55
CA ARG A 74 30.74 -12.19 2.30
C ARG A 74 30.69 -10.81 1.65
N LEU A 75 29.53 -10.15 1.69
CA LEU A 75 29.37 -8.80 1.16
C LEU A 75 30.09 -7.77 2.05
N SER A 76 30.06 -8.01 3.36
CA SER A 76 30.73 -7.17 4.34
C SER A 76 32.24 -7.20 4.18
N GLU A 77 32.82 -8.40 4.00
CA GLU A 77 34.24 -8.59 3.71
C GLU A 77 34.66 -7.91 2.41
N LYS A 78 33.89 -8.12 1.32
CA LYS A 78 34.17 -7.52 0.02
C LYS A 78 34.18 -5.98 0.04
N LEU A 79 33.35 -5.36 0.87
CA LEU A 79 33.18 -3.90 0.93
C LEU A 79 33.87 -3.23 2.12
N GLY A 80 34.47 -4.00 3.03
CA GLY A 80 35.10 -3.47 4.26
C GLY A 80 34.12 -2.79 5.23
N LEU A 81 32.82 -3.14 5.17
CA LEU A 81 31.75 -2.53 5.96
C LEU A 81 30.83 -3.60 6.56
N LYS A 82 30.24 -3.38 7.74
CA LYS A 82 29.22 -4.30 8.28
C LYS A 82 27.89 -4.11 7.57
N ILE A 83 27.45 -5.10 6.80
CA ILE A 83 26.21 -5.03 6.03
C ILE A 83 25.19 -6.01 6.60
N TYR A 84 24.01 -5.48 6.93
CA TYR A 84 22.84 -6.25 7.35
C TYR A 84 21.71 -6.09 6.35
N LEU A 85 21.04 -7.20 6.04
CA LEU A 85 19.88 -7.24 5.16
C LEU A 85 18.62 -7.41 6.00
N LYS A 86 17.72 -6.42 5.98
CA LYS A 86 16.38 -6.57 6.56
C LYS A 86 15.52 -7.38 5.58
N ARG A 87 15.21 -8.62 5.94
CA ARG A 87 14.71 -9.65 5.01
C ARG A 87 13.22 -9.57 4.69
N GLU A 88 12.79 -8.42 4.16
CA GLU A 88 11.41 -8.21 3.69
C GLU A 88 11.04 -9.07 2.47
N ASP A 89 12.03 -9.66 1.79
CA ASP A 89 11.86 -10.66 0.75
C ASP A 89 11.23 -11.97 1.28
N LEU A 90 11.38 -12.28 2.57
CA LEU A 90 10.83 -13.49 3.20
C LEU A 90 9.36 -13.37 3.62
N CYS A 91 8.76 -12.21 3.38
CA CYS A 91 7.36 -12.02 3.73
C CYS A 91 6.49 -12.85 2.80
N HIS A 92 5.32 -13.24 3.27
CA HIS A 92 4.31 -13.74 2.35
C HIS A 92 4.10 -12.73 1.21
N THR A 93 3.87 -13.24 0.01
CA THR A 93 3.91 -12.52 -1.29
C THR A 93 5.29 -12.03 -1.77
N GLY A 94 6.35 -12.10 -0.96
CA GLY A 94 7.74 -11.87 -1.37
C GLY A 94 8.23 -10.42 -1.30
N ALA A 95 7.50 -9.51 -0.65
CA ALA A 95 7.91 -8.12 -0.49
C ALA A 95 7.20 -7.42 0.69
N HIS A 96 7.75 -6.28 1.13
CA HIS A 96 7.15 -5.43 2.17
C HIS A 96 5.74 -4.91 1.87
N LYS A 97 5.26 -4.96 0.62
CA LYS A 97 3.95 -4.45 0.22
C LYS A 97 2.78 -5.13 0.94
N VAL A 98 2.99 -6.36 1.40
CA VAL A 98 2.01 -7.13 2.17
C VAL A 98 1.62 -6.45 3.50
N ASN A 99 2.52 -5.69 4.12
CA ASN A 99 2.21 -4.96 5.37
C ASN A 99 1.14 -3.88 5.13
N ASN A 100 1.35 -3.08 4.10
CA ASN A 100 0.45 -2.00 3.71
C ASN A 100 -0.92 -2.55 3.27
N THR A 101 -0.92 -3.57 2.42
CA THR A 101 -2.16 -4.19 1.93
C THR A 101 -2.95 -4.85 3.05
N LEU A 102 -2.30 -5.55 3.99
CA LEU A 102 -2.99 -6.07 5.18
C LEU A 102 -3.72 -4.95 5.94
N GLY A 103 -3.01 -3.86 6.27
CA GLY A 103 -3.58 -2.75 7.03
C GLY A 103 -4.74 -2.06 6.29
N GLN A 104 -4.57 -1.81 4.98
CA GLN A 104 -5.59 -1.18 4.16
C GLN A 104 -6.83 -2.06 3.96
N ILE A 105 -6.65 -3.37 3.78
CA ILE A 105 -7.77 -4.28 3.58
C ILE A 105 -8.56 -4.48 4.87
N LEU A 106 -7.89 -4.56 6.03
CA LEU A 106 -8.59 -4.54 7.31
C LEU A 106 -9.37 -3.22 7.50
N LEU A 107 -8.78 -2.08 7.13
CA LEU A 107 -9.48 -0.79 7.16
C LEU A 107 -10.70 -0.78 6.22
N ALA A 108 -10.56 -1.27 4.99
CA ALA A 108 -11.65 -1.36 4.02
C ALA A 108 -12.82 -2.20 4.55
N ARG A 109 -12.52 -3.33 5.20
CA ARG A 109 -13.53 -4.18 5.88
C ARG A 109 -14.26 -3.42 6.99
N ARG A 110 -13.53 -2.66 7.82
CA ARG A 110 -14.12 -1.81 8.87
C ARG A 110 -14.98 -0.67 8.31
N MET A 111 -14.65 -0.20 7.11
CA MET A 111 -15.46 0.77 6.35
C MET A 111 -16.64 0.13 5.61
N GLY A 112 -16.81 -1.20 5.67
CA GLY A 112 -17.88 -1.93 4.98
C GLY A 112 -17.72 -2.01 3.47
N LYS A 113 -16.56 -1.66 2.91
CA LYS A 113 -16.29 -1.70 1.46
C LYS A 113 -16.08 -3.15 1.03
N LYS A 114 -16.72 -3.54 -0.07
CA LYS A 114 -16.70 -4.93 -0.59
C LYS A 114 -15.84 -5.10 -1.84
N ARG A 115 -15.63 -4.01 -2.57
CA ARG A 115 -14.79 -3.95 -3.76
C ARG A 115 -13.52 -3.18 -3.49
N ILE A 116 -12.40 -3.74 -3.90
CA ILE A 116 -11.07 -3.17 -3.76
C ILE A 116 -10.51 -2.93 -5.15
N ILE A 117 -10.03 -1.71 -5.38
CA ILE A 117 -9.23 -1.38 -6.55
C ILE A 117 -7.80 -1.04 -6.14
N ALA A 118 -6.84 -1.34 -7.00
CA ALA A 118 -5.43 -0.96 -6.80
C ALA A 118 -4.74 -0.72 -8.15
N GLU A 119 -3.63 0.01 -8.13
CA GLU A 119 -2.73 0.17 -9.27
C GLU A 119 -1.47 -0.70 -9.12
N THR A 120 -0.87 -1.15 -10.21
CA THR A 120 0.45 -1.77 -10.13
C THR A 120 1.29 -1.56 -11.38
N GLY A 121 2.62 -1.49 -11.18
CA GLY A 121 3.62 -1.49 -12.26
C GLY A 121 4.30 -2.86 -12.29
N ALA A 122 5.33 -3.04 -11.45
CA ALA A 122 6.03 -4.33 -11.32
C ALA A 122 5.15 -5.53 -10.88
N GLY A 123 3.90 -5.32 -10.48
CA GLY A 123 2.94 -6.38 -10.12
C GLY A 123 2.91 -6.78 -8.64
N GLN A 124 3.96 -6.48 -7.87
CA GLN A 124 4.04 -6.90 -6.46
C GLN A 124 2.93 -6.29 -5.58
N HIS A 125 2.49 -5.05 -5.85
CA HIS A 125 1.37 -4.46 -5.10
C HIS A 125 0.05 -5.12 -5.44
N GLY A 126 -0.16 -5.40 -6.73
CA GLY A 126 -1.35 -6.10 -7.20
C GLY A 126 -1.45 -7.51 -6.64
N VAL A 127 -0.35 -8.27 -6.62
CA VAL A 127 -0.30 -9.60 -6.00
C VAL A 127 -0.61 -9.52 -4.50
N ALA A 128 -0.01 -8.58 -3.77
CA ALA A 128 -0.27 -8.42 -2.34
C ALA A 128 -1.74 -8.03 -2.05
N THR A 129 -2.31 -7.14 -2.87
CA THR A 129 -3.71 -6.72 -2.75
C THR A 129 -4.65 -7.88 -3.05
N ALA A 130 -4.43 -8.60 -4.16
CA ALA A 130 -5.21 -9.78 -4.55
C ALA A 130 -5.16 -10.87 -3.46
N THR A 131 -3.99 -11.09 -2.86
CA THR A 131 -3.81 -12.06 -1.78
C THR A 131 -4.69 -11.72 -0.58
N MET A 132 -4.67 -10.46 -0.13
CA MET A 132 -5.50 -10.03 1.00
C MET A 132 -6.99 -10.03 0.64
N CYS A 133 -7.36 -9.64 -0.57
CA CYS A 133 -8.76 -9.69 -1.01
C CYS A 133 -9.29 -11.14 -1.02
N ALA A 134 -8.49 -12.08 -1.53
CA ALA A 134 -8.82 -13.51 -1.52
C ALA A 134 -8.97 -14.04 -0.08
N LEU A 135 -8.05 -13.69 0.82
CA LEU A 135 -8.11 -14.09 2.24
C LEU A 135 -9.40 -13.61 2.93
N PHE A 136 -9.88 -12.40 2.58
CA PHE A 136 -11.01 -11.78 3.26
C PHE A 136 -12.32 -11.80 2.46
N GLY A 137 -12.37 -12.49 1.32
CA GLY A 137 -13.56 -12.60 0.48
C GLY A 137 -14.04 -11.26 -0.07
N LEU A 138 -13.12 -10.46 -0.63
CA LEU A 138 -13.42 -9.16 -1.24
C LEU A 138 -13.17 -9.20 -2.75
N ASP A 139 -13.96 -8.46 -3.52
CA ASP A 139 -13.74 -8.31 -4.96
C ASP A 139 -12.48 -7.48 -5.20
N CYS A 140 -11.61 -7.91 -6.12
CA CYS A 140 -10.34 -7.25 -6.39
C CYS A 140 -10.16 -6.95 -7.88
N GLU A 141 -9.95 -5.68 -8.20
CA GLU A 141 -9.60 -5.23 -9.54
C GLU A 141 -8.27 -4.45 -9.50
N VAL A 142 -7.33 -4.84 -10.36
CA VAL A 142 -5.99 -4.26 -10.40
C VAL A 142 -5.73 -3.62 -11.75
N TYR A 143 -5.54 -2.31 -11.77
CA TYR A 143 -5.15 -1.54 -12.94
C TYR A 143 -3.65 -1.68 -13.16
N MET A 144 -3.26 -2.05 -14.38
CA MET A 144 -1.85 -2.26 -14.72
C MET A 144 -1.60 -1.80 -16.15
N GLY A 145 -0.53 -1.04 -16.36
CA GLY A 145 -0.14 -0.58 -17.69
C GLY A 145 0.08 -1.74 -18.65
N LYS A 146 -0.38 -1.63 -19.91
CA LYS A 146 -0.26 -2.71 -20.90
C LYS A 146 1.19 -3.15 -21.11
N GLU A 147 2.13 -2.20 -21.11
CA GLU A 147 3.56 -2.47 -21.21
C GLU A 147 4.08 -3.26 -20.00
N ASP A 148 3.60 -2.92 -18.80
CA ASP A 148 3.96 -3.61 -17.57
C ASP A 148 3.36 -5.02 -17.52
N ILE A 149 2.14 -5.23 -18.04
CA ILE A 149 1.50 -6.56 -18.14
C ILE A 149 2.35 -7.52 -18.96
N ALA A 150 2.86 -7.07 -20.11
CA ALA A 150 3.70 -7.90 -20.98
C ALA A 150 5.00 -8.31 -20.27
N ARG A 151 5.64 -7.35 -19.57
CA ARG A 151 6.91 -7.57 -18.86
C ARG A 151 6.77 -8.39 -17.58
N GLN A 152 5.62 -8.34 -16.92
CA GLN A 152 5.37 -8.93 -15.60
C GLN A 152 4.31 -10.03 -15.65
N SER A 153 4.31 -10.83 -16.72
CA SER A 153 3.33 -11.89 -16.99
C SER A 153 3.13 -12.85 -15.80
N LEU A 154 4.20 -13.18 -15.08
CA LEU A 154 4.13 -14.03 -13.89
C LEU A 154 3.29 -13.41 -12.76
N ASN A 155 3.44 -12.11 -12.49
CA ASN A 155 2.65 -11.44 -11.46
C ASN A 155 1.20 -11.26 -11.91
N VAL A 156 0.96 -11.01 -13.21
CA VAL A 156 -0.39 -10.98 -13.78
C VAL A 156 -1.09 -12.33 -13.61
N PHE A 157 -0.39 -13.42 -13.89
CA PHE A 157 -0.92 -14.77 -13.69
C PHE A 157 -1.23 -15.05 -12.22
N ARG A 158 -0.33 -14.69 -11.29
CA ARG A 158 -0.58 -14.83 -9.84
C ARG A 158 -1.80 -14.05 -9.37
N MET A 159 -1.99 -12.81 -9.85
CA MET A 159 -3.19 -12.03 -9.52
C MET A 159 -4.47 -12.73 -9.99
N LYS A 160 -4.49 -13.27 -11.21
CA LYS A 160 -5.64 -14.00 -11.74
C LYS A 160 -5.92 -15.30 -10.98
N LEU A 161 -4.88 -16.05 -10.60
CA LEU A 161 -5.02 -17.25 -9.75
C LEU A 161 -5.64 -16.94 -8.38
N LEU A 162 -5.37 -15.75 -7.84
CA LEU A 162 -5.96 -15.25 -6.60
C LEU A 162 -7.39 -14.69 -6.79
N GLY A 163 -7.95 -14.78 -8.00
CA GLY A 163 -9.30 -14.31 -8.32
C GLY A 163 -9.41 -12.82 -8.66
N ALA A 164 -8.30 -12.08 -8.71
CA ALA A 164 -8.34 -10.66 -9.07
C ALA A 164 -8.50 -10.45 -10.58
N LYS A 165 -9.31 -9.46 -10.95
CA LYS A 165 -9.43 -8.98 -12.34
C LYS A 165 -8.29 -8.01 -12.63
N VAL A 166 -7.41 -8.35 -13.57
CA VAL A 166 -6.34 -7.45 -14.04
C VAL A 166 -6.85 -6.63 -15.23
N ILE A 167 -6.91 -5.32 -15.07
CA ILE A 167 -7.44 -4.37 -16.05
C ILE A 167 -6.26 -3.70 -16.79
N PRO A 168 -6.07 -3.96 -18.09
CA PRO A 168 -5.01 -3.35 -18.87
C PRO A 168 -5.30 -1.87 -19.10
N VAL A 169 -4.31 -1.02 -18.82
CA VAL A 169 -4.37 0.41 -19.11
C VAL A 169 -3.53 0.72 -20.33
N THR A 170 -4.19 1.22 -21.37
CA THR A 170 -3.59 1.54 -22.68
C THR A 170 -3.49 3.04 -22.92
N SER A 171 -4.01 3.86 -22.02
CA SER A 171 -3.93 5.33 -22.11
C SER A 171 -2.51 5.81 -21.81
N GLY A 172 -2.15 6.96 -22.40
CA GLY A 172 -0.89 7.63 -22.15
C GLY A 172 0.34 6.77 -22.48
N SER A 173 1.25 6.65 -21.52
CA SER A 173 2.46 5.83 -21.65
C SER A 173 2.22 4.33 -21.39
N ALA A 174 1.00 3.95 -21.00
CA ALA A 174 0.62 2.59 -20.62
C ALA A 174 1.53 1.99 -19.52
N THR A 175 1.88 2.80 -18.51
CA THR A 175 2.69 2.40 -17.33
C THR A 175 1.97 2.70 -16.00
N LEU A 176 2.65 2.50 -14.87
CA LEU A 176 2.15 2.76 -13.51
C LEU A 176 1.43 4.11 -13.33
N LYS A 177 1.94 5.20 -13.94
CA LYS A 177 1.31 6.53 -13.81
C LYS A 177 -0.10 6.53 -14.40
N ASP A 178 -0.27 5.91 -15.56
CA ASP A 178 -1.56 5.82 -16.24
C ASP A 178 -2.50 4.88 -15.50
N ALA A 179 -1.97 3.77 -14.97
CA ALA A 179 -2.73 2.85 -14.12
C ALA A 179 -3.31 3.53 -12.85
N LEU A 180 -2.52 4.41 -12.22
CA LEU A 180 -2.98 5.21 -11.08
C LEU A 180 -4.13 6.15 -11.49
N ASN A 181 -4.03 6.80 -12.64
CA ASN A 181 -5.07 7.70 -13.13
C ASN A 181 -6.39 6.95 -13.40
N GLU A 182 -6.34 5.78 -14.02
CA GLU A 182 -7.54 4.96 -14.26
C GLU A 182 -8.14 4.43 -12.96
N ALA A 183 -7.31 4.01 -11.99
CA ALA A 183 -7.79 3.60 -10.67
C ALA A 183 -8.50 4.76 -9.94
N LEU A 184 -7.95 5.99 -10.00
CA LEU A 184 -8.61 7.16 -9.43
C LEU A 184 -9.94 7.48 -10.14
N ARG A 185 -10.00 7.36 -11.47
CA ARG A 185 -11.24 7.57 -12.24
C ARG A 185 -12.33 6.56 -11.83
N ASP A 186 -11.98 5.28 -11.73
CA ASP A 186 -12.90 4.26 -11.23
C ASP A 186 -13.39 4.61 -9.83
N TRP A 187 -12.46 5.03 -8.95
CA TRP A 187 -12.81 5.35 -7.58
C TRP A 187 -13.84 6.48 -7.48
N ILE A 188 -13.69 7.52 -8.32
CA ILE A 188 -14.66 8.62 -8.42
C ILE A 188 -16.05 8.09 -8.75
N THR A 189 -16.15 7.18 -9.72
CA THR A 189 -17.42 6.60 -10.16
C THR A 189 -18.04 5.65 -9.13
N ASN A 190 -17.22 4.91 -8.37
CA ASN A 190 -17.67 3.82 -7.49
C ASN A 190 -17.42 4.08 -5.99
N ILE A 191 -17.32 5.35 -5.61
CA ILE A 191 -16.81 5.83 -4.31
C ILE A 191 -17.53 5.24 -3.07
N ARG A 192 -18.84 4.94 -3.21
CA ARG A 192 -19.67 4.44 -2.11
C ARG A 192 -19.33 3.01 -1.72
N THR A 193 -19.04 2.16 -2.70
CA THR A 193 -18.87 0.70 -2.53
C THR A 193 -17.42 0.26 -2.57
N THR A 194 -16.53 1.10 -3.11
CA THR A 194 -15.15 0.77 -3.44
C THR A 194 -14.14 1.43 -2.50
N TYR A 195 -13.13 0.66 -2.10
CA TYR A 195 -11.93 1.16 -1.43
C TYR A 195 -10.75 1.15 -2.41
N TYR A 196 -10.01 2.26 -2.50
CA TYR A 196 -8.79 2.34 -3.29
C TYR A 196 -7.56 2.01 -2.42
N CYS A 197 -6.95 0.85 -2.69
CA CYS A 197 -5.75 0.38 -1.98
C CYS A 197 -4.49 0.86 -2.69
N ILE A 198 -3.99 2.04 -2.31
CA ILE A 198 -2.77 2.61 -2.91
C ILE A 198 -1.51 1.82 -2.53
N GLY A 199 -0.54 1.71 -3.45
CA GLY A 199 0.62 0.85 -3.27
C GLY A 199 1.87 1.47 -2.67
N THR A 200 1.89 2.77 -2.41
CA THR A 200 3.11 3.49 -2.01
C THR A 200 2.81 4.70 -1.12
N VAL A 201 3.85 5.25 -0.49
CA VAL A 201 3.79 6.45 0.37
C VAL A 201 3.68 7.71 -0.51
N ALA A 202 2.54 7.84 -1.20
CA ALA A 202 2.23 8.95 -2.08
C ALA A 202 0.71 9.18 -2.12
N GLY A 203 0.27 10.04 -3.04
CA GLY A 203 -1.15 10.40 -3.18
C GLY A 203 -1.61 11.44 -2.15
N PRO A 204 -2.91 11.76 -2.15
CA PRO A 204 -3.48 12.73 -1.23
C PRO A 204 -3.50 12.19 0.20
N HIS A 205 -3.42 13.09 1.18
CA HIS A 205 -3.70 12.74 2.57
C HIS A 205 -5.09 12.10 2.69
N PRO A 206 -5.26 10.98 3.41
CA PRO A 206 -4.34 10.42 4.43
C PRO A 206 -3.36 9.34 3.93
N TYR A 207 -3.29 9.03 2.64
CA TYR A 207 -2.52 7.88 2.15
C TYR A 207 -1.04 7.88 2.55
N PRO A 208 -0.26 8.98 2.40
CA PRO A 208 1.15 8.96 2.82
C PRO A 208 1.33 8.64 4.31
N LEU A 209 0.46 9.18 5.17
CA LEU A 209 0.49 8.92 6.60
C LEU A 209 0.16 7.46 6.91
N LEU A 210 -0.92 6.97 6.32
CA LEU A 210 -1.46 5.62 6.52
C LEU A 210 -0.48 4.55 6.03
N VAL A 211 0.03 4.66 4.81
CA VAL A 211 0.93 3.66 4.21
C VAL A 211 2.23 3.59 5.01
N ARG A 212 2.78 4.74 5.40
CA ARG A 212 3.95 4.81 6.27
C ARG A 212 3.69 4.08 7.59
N ASP A 213 2.56 4.33 8.23
CA ASP A 213 2.25 3.76 9.53
C ASP A 213 2.11 2.23 9.48
N PHE A 214 1.53 1.67 8.43
CA PHE A 214 1.51 0.21 8.24
C PHE A 214 2.88 -0.40 7.91
N GLN A 215 3.81 0.39 7.35
CA GLN A 215 5.19 -0.06 7.09
C GLN A 215 6.13 0.09 8.29
N LYS A 216 5.74 0.78 9.37
CA LYS A 216 6.59 0.97 10.57
C LYS A 216 7.01 -0.34 11.24
N VAL A 217 6.33 -1.45 10.96
CA VAL A 217 6.69 -2.80 11.46
C VAL A 217 8.06 -3.28 10.99
N ILE A 218 8.62 -2.68 9.93
CA ILE A 218 9.96 -3.04 9.42
C ILE A 218 11.06 -2.66 10.44
N GLY A 219 10.92 -1.51 11.10
CA GLY A 219 11.95 -0.92 11.96
C GLY A 219 12.27 0.51 11.56
#